data_AF-A0A139DKK9-F1
#
_entry.id   AF-A0A139DKK9-F1
#
_cell.length_a   1.000
_cell.length_b   1.000
_cell.length_c   1.000
_cell.angle_alpha   90.00
_cell.angle_beta   90.00
_cell.angle_gamma   90.00
#
_symmetry.space_group_name_H-M   'P 1'
#
loop_
_entity.id
_entity.type
_entity.pdbx_description
1 polymer ?
#
loop_
_entity_poly.entity_id
_entity_poly.type
_entity_poly.pdbx_seq_one_letter_code
_entity_poly.pdbx_strand_id
1 'polypeptide(L)' 'MKIVKVQDIIGTEREVSDKQWTSRRLLLKKDGMGFSFHETIIKAGSEHTFWYKHHLEAVYCV' A
#
# COMPACT_ATOMS: atom_id res chain seq x y z
N MET A 1 16.09 -13.23 -3.43
CA MET A 1 15.34 -12.42 -4.41
C MET A 1 13.86 -12.65 -4.18
N LYS A 2 13.05 -11.59 -4.06
CA LYS A 2 11.60 -11.71 -3.82
C LYS A 2 10.83 -11.29 -5.07
N ILE A 3 9.90 -12.13 -5.50
CA ILE A 3 8.98 -11.84 -6.60
C ILE A 3 7.58 -11.81 -6.00
N VAL A 4 6.82 -10.76 -6.31
CA VAL A 4 5.45 -10.60 -5.83
C VAL A 4 4.60 -10.17 -7.02
N LYS A 5 3.54 -10.92 -7.32
CA LYS A 5 2.54 -10.51 -8.29
C LYS A 5 1.39 -9.86 -7.53
N VAL A 6 0.94 -8.70 -8.01
CA VAL A 6 -0.19 -7.97 -7.41
C VAL A 6 -1.45 -8.84 -7.36
N GLN A 7 -1.71 -9.63 -8.41
CA GLN A 7 -2.87 -10.50 -8.48
C GLN A 7 -2.94 -11.53 -7.35
N ASP A 8 -1.78 -12.00 -6.87
CA ASP A 8 -1.70 -12.97 -5.76
C ASP A 8 -1.97 -12.31 -4.39
N ILE A 9 -2.08 -10.98 -4.32
CA ILE A 9 -2.40 -10.23 -3.10
C ILE A 9 -3.90 -9.98 -2.95
N ILE A 10 -4.65 -9.92 -4.05
CA ILE A 10 -6.08 -9.56 -4.05
C ILE A 10 -6.86 -10.60 -3.25
N GLY A 11 -7.73 -10.14 -2.34
CA GLY A 11 -8.52 -10.99 -1.45
C GLY A 11 -7.75 -11.64 -0.29
N THR A 12 -6.46 -11.33 -0.14
CA THR A 12 -5.65 -11.82 1.00
C THR A 12 -5.57 -10.79 2.13
N GLU A 13 -5.01 -11.20 3.27
CA GLU A 13 -4.69 -10.29 4.40
C GLU A 13 -3.75 -9.11 4.02
N ARG A 14 -3.07 -9.20 2.88
CA ARG A 14 -2.16 -8.17 2.37
C ARG A 14 -2.87 -7.11 1.52
N GLU A 15 -4.14 -7.31 1.19
CA GLU A 15 -5.04 -6.29 0.64
C GLU A 15 -5.85 -5.69 1.79
N VAL A 16 -5.54 -4.45 2.14
CA VAL A 16 -6.23 -3.73 3.22
C VAL A 16 -7.01 -2.59 2.62
N SER A 17 -8.31 -2.55 2.91
CA SER A 17 -9.19 -1.47 2.49
C SER A 17 -9.74 -0.75 3.71
N ASP A 18 -9.83 0.57 3.62
CA ASP A 18 -10.56 1.40 4.57
C ASP A 18 -11.13 2.62 3.83
N LYS A 19 -12.28 3.10 4.30
CA LYS A 19 -13.02 4.21 3.69
C LYS A 19 -13.15 4.07 2.17
N GLN A 20 -12.37 4.85 1.43
CA GLN A 20 -12.39 4.95 -0.03
C GLN A 20 -11.03 4.68 -0.66
N TRP A 21 -10.15 3.95 0.04
CA TRP A 21 -8.88 3.49 -0.51
C TRP A 21 -8.67 1.99 -0.27
N THR A 22 -7.90 1.37 -1.16
CA THR A 22 -7.47 -0.03 -1.06
C THR A 22 -5.96 -0.09 -1.27
N SER A 23 -5.22 -0.62 -0.30
CA SER A 23 -3.76 -0.74 -0.34
C SER A 23 -3.35 -2.21 -0.41
N ARG A 24 -2.60 -2.57 -1.45
CA ARG A 24 -2.02 -3.89 -1.68
C ARG A 24 -0.54 -3.84 -1.31
N ARG A 25 -0.19 -4.54 -0.24
CA ARG A 25 1.12 -4.38 0.43
C ARG A 25 2.16 -5.33 -0.15
N LEU A 26 3.01 -4.85 -1.06
CA LEU A 26 4.02 -5.64 -1.79
C LEU A 26 5.24 -5.99 -0.92
N LEU A 27 5.75 -5.03 -0.15
CA LEU A 27 6.82 -5.20 0.82
C LEU A 27 6.37 -4.77 2.22
N LEU A 28 6.70 -5.58 3.22
CA LEU A 28 6.38 -5.37 4.63
C LEU A 28 7.66 -5.35 5.47
N LYS A 29 7.56 -4.90 6.73
CA LYS A 29 8.70 -4.91 7.67
C LYS A 29 9.40 -6.28 7.77
N LYS A 30 8.64 -7.38 7.74
CA LYS A 30 9.18 -8.76 7.78
C LYS A 30 10.08 -9.11 6.59
N ASP A 31 10.02 -8.32 5.51
CA ASP A 31 10.85 -8.51 4.32
C ASP A 31 12.23 -7.85 4.43
N GLY A 32 12.49 -7.06 5.49
CA GLY A 32 13.85 -6.60 5.84
C GLY A 32 14.46 -5.52 4.94
N MET A 33 13.66 -4.87 4.08
CA MET A 33 14.18 -3.93 3.06
C MET A 33 14.45 -2.51 3.58
N GLY A 34 14.11 -2.20 4.83
CA GLY A 34 14.23 -0.84 5.40
C GLY A 34 13.10 0.13 5.02
N PHE A 35 12.18 -0.28 4.15
CA PHE A 35 10.95 0.44 3.81
C PHE A 35 9.82 -0.54 3.48
N SER A 36 8.58 -0.04 3.46
CA SER A 36 7.43 -0.77 2.91
C SER A 36 7.06 -0.22 1.54
N PHE A 37 6.46 -1.04 0.69
CA PHE A 37 6.07 -0.62 -0.65
C PHE A 37 4.71 -1.18 -1.01
N HIS A 38 3.79 -0.30 -1.41
CA HIS A 38 2.39 -0.61 -1.60
C HIS A 38 1.90 -0.06 -2.94
N GLU A 39 0.96 -0.79 -3.57
CA GLU A 39 0.08 -0.23 -4.59
C GLU A 39 -1.20 0.21 -3.90
N THR A 40 -1.56 1.49 -3.96
CA THR A 40 -2.74 2.01 -3.30
C THR A 40 -3.69 2.63 -4.32
N ILE A 41 -4.91 2.12 -4.37
CA ILE A 41 -6.00 2.64 -5.18
C ILE A 41 -6.79 3.63 -4.34
N ILE A 42 -6.84 4.88 -4.77
CA ILE A 42 -7.70 5.93 -4.20
C ILE A 42 -8.95 6.03 -5.08
N LYS A 43 -10.15 5.84 -4.52
CA LYS A 43 -11.39 5.85 -5.31
C LYS A 43 -11.66 7.25 -5.87
N ALA A 44 -12.20 7.30 -7.09
CA ALA A 44 -12.56 8.55 -7.74
C ALA A 44 -13.55 9.36 -6.90
N GLY A 45 -13.32 10.68 -6.82
CA GLY A 45 -14.17 11.60 -6.05
C GLY A 45 -14.00 11.53 -4.53
N SER A 46 -13.04 10.75 -4.03
CA SER A 46 -12.75 10.69 -2.60
C SER A 46 -11.85 11.84 -2.14
N GLU A 47 -11.99 12.24 -0.88
CA GLU A 47 -11.11 13.20 -0.21
C GLU A 47 -10.54 12.56 1.06
N HIS A 48 -9.25 12.75 1.25
CA HIS A 48 -8.52 12.17 2.37
C HIS A 48 -7.49 13.14 2.91
N THR A 49 -7.45 13.29 4.24
CA THR A 49 -6.35 13.93 4.96
C THR A 49 -5.55 12.86 5.69
N PHE A 50 -4.26 12.75 5.39
CA PHE A 50 -3.35 11.83 6.05
C PHE A 50 -2.29 12.61 6.83
N TRP A 51 -1.92 12.12 8.01
CA TRP A 51 -0.83 12.67 8.80
C TRP A 51 0.06 11.56 9.36
N TYR A 52 1.22 11.38 8.73
CA TYR A 52 2.21 10.39 9.13
C TYR A 52 3.27 11.00 10.06
N LYS A 53 3.00 11.03 11.36
CA LYS A 53 3.92 11.62 12.38
C LYS A 53 5.33 11.03 12.41
N HIS A 54 5.46 9.77 11.98
CA HIS A 54 6.67 8.96 12.18
C HIS A 54 7.19 8.32 10.88
N HIS A 55 6.55 8.60 9.75
CA HIS A 55 6.93 8.02 8.46
C HIS A 55 6.99 9.12 7.41
N LEU A 56 8.00 9.03 6.55
CA LEU A 56 8.04 9.75 5.31
C LEU A 56 7.44 8.85 4.23
N GLU A 57 6.54 9.39 3.41
CA GLU A 57 5.88 8.65 2.34
C GLU A 57 6.21 9.30 0.99
N ALA A 58 6.65 8.48 0.04
CA ALA A 58 6.78 8.88 -1.36
C ALA A 58 5.67 8.19 -2.16
N VAL A 59 4.91 8.98 -2.92
CA VAL A 59 3.79 8.49 -3.73
C VAL A 59 4.07 8.80 -5.19
N TYR A 60 3.96 7.79 -6.05
CA TYR A 60 4.09 7.94 -7.50
C TYR A 60 2.79 7.51 -8.16
N CYS A 61 2.20 8.42 -8.94
CA CYS A 61 0.99 8.16 -9.72
C CYS A 61 1.37 7.50 -11.06
N VAL A 62 0.59 6.50 -11.48
CA VAL A 62 0.82 5.68 -12.67
C VAL A 62 -0.38 5.67 -13.60
#